data_AF-A0A1I7VY16-F1
#
_entry.id   AF-A0A1I7VY16-F1
#
_cell.length_a   1.000
_cell.length_b   1.000
_cell.length_c   1.000
_cell.angle_alpha   90.00
_cell.angle_beta   90.00
_cell.angle_gamma   90.00
#
_symmetry.space_group_name_H-M   'P 1'
#
loop_
_entity.id
_entity.type
_entity.pdbx_description
1 polymer ?
#
loop_
_entity_poly.entity_id
_entity_poly.type
_entity_poly.pdbx_seq_one_letter_code
_entity_poly.pdbx_strand_id
1 'polypeptide(L)'
;MACLCHDLDHRGKNNAYMKSMSSPLASIYSTSVMEHHHFNQTVIILQQVGHNILKSFSSEEYKEILGIIKHCILATDLAVFSNNKMELEAILTDGTFNWENTDHRLLMEAILMTGCDLIAASKPWPVHTEAVKVIFEEFYEQGDEERRNGQEPIAMMDRKKANELPQMQVTFMKHICVPCYELIVTVIPECQQLLDRCLYNMKKWQELADEQKKAELEED
;
A
#
# COMPACT_ATOMS: atom_id res chain seq x y z
N MET A 1 2.58 -7.57 -14.46
CA MET A 1 2.03 -8.83 -13.88
C MET A 1 1.92 -8.73 -12.37
N ALA A 2 2.98 -8.38 -11.65
CA ALA A 2 2.94 -8.16 -10.20
C ALA A 2 1.79 -7.22 -9.77
N CYS A 3 1.66 -6.02 -10.34
CA CYS A 3 0.55 -5.10 -10.01
C CYS A 3 -0.85 -5.70 -10.24
N LEU A 4 -1.03 -6.56 -11.25
CA LEU A 4 -2.33 -7.20 -11.50
C LEU A 4 -2.64 -8.29 -10.46
N CYS A 5 -1.61 -8.89 -9.88
CA CYS A 5 -1.73 -10.07 -9.02
C CYS A 5 -1.50 -9.77 -7.53
N HIS A 6 -1.14 -8.52 -7.18
CA HIS A 6 -0.60 -8.20 -5.86
C HIS A 6 -1.58 -8.41 -4.71
N ASP A 7 -2.89 -8.39 -4.97
CA ASP A 7 -3.97 -8.61 -3.98
C ASP A 7 -4.84 -9.84 -4.29
N LEU A 8 -4.31 -10.84 -5.03
CA LEU A 8 -5.09 -12.05 -5.35
C LEU A 8 -5.58 -12.77 -4.10
N ASP A 9 -6.89 -13.02 -4.01
CA ASP A 9 -7.54 -13.64 -2.84
C ASP A 9 -7.38 -12.82 -1.54
N HIS A 10 -7.35 -11.48 -1.67
CA HIS A 10 -7.45 -10.56 -0.52
C HIS A 10 -8.78 -10.76 0.21
N ARG A 11 -8.72 -10.76 1.56
CA ARG A 11 -9.86 -11.11 2.43
C ARG A 11 -10.51 -9.90 3.09
N GLY A 12 -10.06 -8.71 2.74
CA GLY A 12 -10.48 -7.47 3.39
C GLY A 12 -10.00 -7.36 4.85
N LYS A 13 -8.83 -7.92 5.16
CA LYS A 13 -8.26 -7.95 6.51
C LYS A 13 -6.77 -7.69 6.46
N ASN A 14 -6.29 -6.82 7.35
CA ASN A 14 -4.87 -6.52 7.42
C ASN A 14 -4.03 -7.65 8.04
N ASN A 15 -2.71 -7.58 7.85
CA ASN A 15 -1.76 -8.56 8.37
C ASN A 15 -1.80 -8.70 9.92
N ALA A 16 -2.14 -7.64 10.65
CA ALA A 16 -2.25 -7.68 12.12
C ALA A 16 -3.44 -8.54 12.57
N TYR A 17 -4.59 -8.39 11.91
CA TYR A 17 -5.78 -9.20 12.14
C TYR A 17 -5.54 -10.67 11.80
N MET A 18 -4.90 -10.94 10.66
CA MET A 18 -4.58 -12.30 10.23
C MET A 18 -3.71 -13.04 11.25
N LYS A 19 -2.82 -12.32 11.94
CA LYS A 19 -1.98 -12.84 13.04
C LYS A 19 -2.76 -13.02 14.33
N SER A 20 -3.55 -12.03 14.75
CA SER A 20 -4.30 -12.09 16.02
C SER A 20 -5.33 -13.22 16.03
N MET A 21 -5.96 -13.48 14.89
CA MET A 21 -6.95 -14.55 14.74
C MET A 21 -6.34 -15.94 14.51
N SER A 22 -5.01 -16.09 14.61
CA SER A 22 -4.29 -17.35 14.36
C SER A 22 -4.71 -18.01 13.04
N SER A 23 -4.86 -17.20 11.99
CA SER A 23 -5.29 -17.73 10.69
C SER A 23 -4.30 -18.81 10.22
N PRO A 24 -4.76 -19.82 9.45
CA PRO A 24 -3.86 -20.83 8.89
C PRO A 24 -2.71 -20.21 8.08
N LEU A 25 -2.95 -19.06 7.42
CA LEU A 25 -1.93 -18.31 6.69
C LEU A 25 -0.85 -17.72 7.60
N ALA A 26 -1.23 -17.17 8.76
CA ALA A 26 -0.28 -16.65 9.75
C ALA A 26 0.58 -17.74 10.41
N SER A 27 0.17 -19.01 10.31
CA SER A 27 1.01 -20.16 10.71
C SER A 27 2.06 -20.54 9.66
N ILE A 28 1.87 -20.13 8.40
CA ILE A 28 2.74 -20.45 7.27
C ILE A 28 3.73 -19.31 6.99
N TYR A 29 3.32 -18.05 7.16
CA TYR A 29 4.15 -16.88 6.95
C TYR A 29 4.28 -16.05 8.24
N SER A 30 5.50 -15.67 8.62
CA SER A 30 5.76 -14.86 9.82
C SER A 30 5.75 -13.34 9.55
N THR A 31 6.09 -12.94 8.32
CA THR A 31 6.08 -11.56 7.81
C THR A 31 5.24 -11.49 6.53
N SER A 32 4.67 -10.32 6.22
CA SER A 32 3.94 -10.04 4.97
C SER A 32 3.00 -11.19 4.56
N VAL A 33 2.09 -11.54 5.48
CA VAL A 33 1.34 -12.81 5.46
C VAL A 33 0.47 -12.89 4.21
N MET A 34 -0.27 -11.81 3.93
CA MET A 34 -1.13 -11.73 2.77
C MET A 34 -0.34 -11.60 1.48
N GLU A 35 0.75 -10.84 1.46
CA GLU A 35 1.57 -10.63 0.27
C GLU A 35 2.27 -11.92 -0.19
N HIS A 36 2.72 -12.75 0.76
CA HIS A 36 3.19 -14.11 0.44
C HIS A 36 2.08 -14.99 -0.13
N HIS A 37 0.85 -14.88 0.40
CA HIS A 37 -0.31 -15.59 -0.13
C HIS A 37 -0.65 -15.14 -1.56
N HIS A 38 -0.67 -13.84 -1.83
CA HIS A 38 -0.91 -13.26 -3.15
C HIS A 38 0.10 -13.74 -4.19
N PHE A 39 1.39 -13.78 -3.84
CA PHE A 39 2.41 -14.36 -4.70
C PHE A 39 2.17 -15.85 -4.97
N ASN A 40 1.81 -16.64 -3.95
CA ASN A 40 1.53 -18.06 -4.15
C ASN A 40 0.28 -18.31 -5.00
N GLN A 41 -0.77 -17.49 -4.87
CA GLN A 41 -1.91 -17.53 -5.78
C GLN A 41 -1.48 -17.25 -7.24
N THR A 42 -0.58 -16.28 -7.43
CA THR A 42 -0.01 -15.98 -8.75
C THR A 42 0.67 -17.21 -9.35
N VAL A 43 1.51 -17.91 -8.57
CA VAL A 43 2.20 -19.14 -9.02
C VAL A 43 1.22 -20.27 -9.32
N ILE A 44 0.20 -20.46 -8.48
CA ILE A 44 -0.84 -21.49 -8.69
C ILE A 44 -1.54 -21.25 -10.04
N ILE A 45 -1.95 -20.01 -10.33
CA ILE A 45 -2.60 -19.66 -11.60
C ILE A 45 -1.66 -19.93 -12.78
N LEU A 46 -0.39 -19.53 -12.70
CA LEU A 46 0.59 -19.78 -13.76
C LEU A 46 0.83 -21.28 -14.02
N GLN A 47 0.67 -22.14 -13.00
CA GLN A 47 0.82 -23.59 -13.12
C GLN A 47 -0.41 -24.29 -13.71
N GLN A 48 -1.55 -23.60 -13.86
CA GLN A 48 -2.74 -24.16 -14.49
C GLN A 48 -2.54 -24.39 -16.00
N VAL A 49 -3.17 -25.45 -16.52
CA VAL A 49 -3.13 -25.79 -17.95
C VAL A 49 -3.64 -24.60 -18.76
N GLY A 50 -2.84 -24.15 -19.74
CA GLY A 50 -3.17 -23.04 -20.63
C GLY A 50 -2.89 -21.64 -20.08
N HIS A 51 -2.46 -21.49 -18.82
CA HIS A 51 -2.30 -20.19 -18.16
C HIS A 51 -0.85 -19.72 -18.02
N ASN A 52 0.12 -20.59 -18.27
CA ASN A 52 1.54 -20.21 -18.22
C ASN A 52 1.91 -19.27 -19.39
N ILE A 53 1.74 -17.97 -19.17
CA ILE A 53 2.13 -16.92 -20.13
C ILE A 53 3.65 -16.78 -20.27
N LEU A 54 4.42 -17.37 -19.35
CA LEU A 54 5.89 -17.33 -19.34
C LEU A 54 6.51 -18.62 -19.91
N LYS A 55 5.71 -19.52 -20.50
CA LYS A 55 6.17 -20.82 -21.00
C LYS A 55 7.24 -20.77 -22.08
N SER A 56 7.40 -19.63 -22.75
CA SER A 56 8.36 -19.44 -23.84
C SER A 56 9.75 -19.03 -23.36
N PHE A 57 9.89 -18.67 -22.09
CA PHE A 57 11.18 -18.30 -21.48
C PHE A 57 11.96 -19.55 -21.09
N SER A 58 13.28 -19.41 -21.00
CA SER A 58 14.16 -20.43 -20.42
C SER A 58 13.85 -20.66 -18.94
N SER A 59 14.35 -21.76 -18.36
CA SER A 59 14.14 -22.05 -16.95
C SER A 59 14.76 -20.97 -16.05
N GLU A 60 15.89 -20.41 -16.47
CA GLU A 60 16.63 -19.36 -15.78
C GLU A 60 15.84 -18.05 -15.79
N GLU A 61 15.42 -17.59 -16.97
CA GLU A 61 14.59 -16.38 -17.12
C GLU A 61 13.26 -16.51 -16.38
N TYR A 62 12.61 -17.68 -16.44
CA TYR A 62 11.37 -17.93 -15.72
C TYR A 62 11.55 -17.75 -14.21
N LYS A 63 12.65 -18.27 -13.66
CA LYS A 63 12.97 -18.13 -12.24
C LYS A 63 13.27 -16.68 -11.85
N GLU A 64 13.99 -15.96 -12.71
CA GLU A 64 14.28 -14.54 -12.51
C GLU A 64 13.01 -13.69 -12.51
N ILE A 65 12.13 -13.87 -13.51
CA ILE A 65 10.85 -13.18 -13.61
C ILE A 65 9.98 -13.46 -12.39
N LEU A 66 9.89 -14.71 -11.93
CA LEU A 66 9.16 -15.04 -10.70
C LEU A 66 9.79 -14.39 -9.45
N GLY A 67 11.12 -14.27 -9.41
CA GLY A 67 11.84 -13.56 -8.36
C GLY A 67 11.43 -12.09 -8.29
N ILE A 68 11.40 -11.40 -9.44
CA ILE A 68 10.96 -10.00 -9.55
C ILE A 68 9.48 -9.86 -9.16
N ILE A 69 8.61 -10.75 -9.65
CA ILE A 69 7.18 -10.72 -9.27
C ILE A 69 7.01 -10.87 -7.76
N LYS A 70 7.74 -11.80 -7.14
CA LYS A 70 7.70 -11.99 -5.69
C LYS A 70 8.16 -10.72 -4.96
N HIS A 71 9.29 -10.16 -5.38
CA HIS A 71 9.84 -8.92 -4.81
C HIS A 71 8.82 -7.79 -4.87
N CYS A 72 8.24 -7.54 -6.05
CA CYS A 72 7.24 -6.49 -6.25
C CYS A 72 5.97 -6.69 -5.41
N ILE A 73 5.45 -7.91 -5.31
CA ILE A 73 4.25 -8.19 -4.51
C ILE A 73 4.55 -8.01 -3.02
N LEU A 74 5.69 -8.50 -2.53
CA LEU A 74 6.06 -8.31 -1.11
C LEU A 74 6.27 -6.83 -0.75
N ALA A 75 6.67 -6.00 -1.73
CA ALA A 75 6.85 -4.56 -1.54
C ALA A 75 5.53 -3.77 -1.36
N THR A 76 4.36 -4.38 -1.58
CA THR A 76 3.06 -3.73 -1.28
C THR A 76 2.70 -3.81 0.20
N ASP A 77 3.41 -4.60 1.01
CA ASP A 77 3.30 -4.52 2.47
C ASP A 77 3.86 -3.17 2.95
N LEU A 78 2.98 -2.26 3.36
CA LEU A 78 3.36 -0.94 3.87
C LEU A 78 4.28 -0.99 5.10
N ALA A 79 4.36 -2.12 5.82
CA ALA A 79 5.36 -2.28 6.88
C ALA A 79 6.79 -2.30 6.34
N VAL A 80 6.99 -2.76 5.09
CA VAL A 80 8.29 -2.81 4.42
C VAL A 80 8.68 -1.44 3.84
N PHE A 81 7.68 -0.62 3.46
CA PHE A 81 7.91 0.71 2.88
C PHE A 81 8.84 1.59 3.71
N SER A 82 8.72 1.57 5.05
CA SER A 82 9.53 2.43 5.92
C SER A 82 11.04 2.19 5.75
N ASN A 83 11.47 0.93 5.63
CA ASN A 83 12.88 0.59 5.43
C ASN A 83 13.33 0.96 4.02
N ASN A 84 12.54 0.62 3.00
CA ASN A 84 12.84 0.95 1.60
C ASN A 84 12.97 2.47 1.40
N LYS A 85 12.07 3.23 2.04
CA LYS A 85 12.06 4.69 2.02
C LYS A 85 13.37 5.23 2.59
N MET A 86 13.78 4.81 3.80
CA MET A 86 15.02 5.29 4.41
C MET A 86 16.25 4.95 3.57
N GLU A 87 16.31 3.75 2.99
CA GLU A 87 17.43 3.31 2.17
C GLU A 87 17.53 4.16 0.88
N LEU A 88 16.41 4.40 0.20
CA LEU A 88 16.40 5.21 -1.01
C LEU A 88 16.70 6.68 -0.70
N GLU A 89 16.16 7.23 0.40
CA GLU A 89 16.50 8.58 0.87
C GLU A 89 18.01 8.74 1.08
N ALA A 90 18.68 7.75 1.68
CA ALA A 90 20.14 7.78 1.88
C ALA A 90 20.89 7.77 0.54
N ILE A 91 20.56 6.85 -0.36
CA ILE A 91 21.19 6.75 -1.69
C ILE A 91 21.05 8.05 -2.49
N LEU A 92 19.86 8.68 -2.44
CA LEU A 92 19.60 9.94 -3.13
C LEU A 92 20.31 11.12 -2.48
N THR A 93 20.37 11.17 -1.16
CA THR A 93 21.10 12.21 -0.41
C THR A 93 22.60 12.17 -0.72
N ASP A 94 23.16 10.97 -0.83
CA ASP A 94 24.56 10.76 -1.18
C ASP A 94 24.86 10.97 -2.68
N GLY A 95 23.82 11.11 -3.51
CA GLY A 95 23.95 11.27 -4.96
C GLY A 95 24.48 10.03 -5.67
N THR A 96 24.28 8.84 -5.10
CA THR A 96 24.86 7.56 -5.58
C THR A 96 23.90 6.69 -6.37
N PHE A 97 22.65 7.12 -6.54
CA PHE A 97 21.65 6.37 -7.30
C PHE A 97 22.15 6.03 -8.71
N ASN A 98 21.91 4.80 -9.16
CA ASN A 98 22.43 4.28 -10.42
C ASN A 98 21.53 3.17 -10.96
N TRP A 99 20.97 3.36 -12.15
CA TRP A 99 20.12 2.38 -12.84
C TRP A 99 20.86 1.10 -13.27
N GLU A 100 22.19 1.13 -13.37
CA GLU A 100 22.98 -0.07 -13.67
C GLU A 100 23.21 -0.94 -12.43
N ASN A 101 22.97 -0.39 -11.22
CA ASN A 101 23.02 -1.17 -9.99
C ASN A 101 21.68 -1.90 -9.78
N THR A 102 21.73 -3.23 -9.79
CA THR A 102 20.55 -4.08 -9.57
C THR A 102 19.84 -3.81 -8.25
N ASP A 103 20.56 -3.55 -7.16
CA ASP A 103 19.95 -3.31 -5.85
C ASP A 103 19.19 -1.97 -5.83
N HIS A 104 19.74 -0.93 -6.48
CA HIS A 104 19.08 0.36 -6.63
C HIS A 104 17.81 0.23 -7.49
N ARG A 105 17.86 -0.58 -8.56
CA ARG A 105 16.68 -0.88 -9.38
C ARG A 105 15.60 -1.59 -8.59
N LEU A 106 15.94 -2.66 -7.87
CA LEU A 106 14.98 -3.42 -7.06
C LEU A 106 14.36 -2.55 -5.98
N LEU A 107 15.14 -1.70 -5.33
CA LEU A 107 14.63 -0.74 -4.34
C LEU A 107 13.65 0.25 -4.98
N MET A 108 13.98 0.79 -6.15
CA MET A 108 13.10 1.68 -6.89
C MET A 108 11.82 0.98 -7.35
N GLU A 109 11.90 -0.28 -7.79
CA GLU A 109 10.73 -1.11 -8.13
C GLU A 109 9.81 -1.31 -6.91
N ALA A 110 10.38 -1.52 -5.72
CA ALA A 110 9.61 -1.65 -4.49
C ALA A 110 8.86 -0.34 -4.15
N ILE A 111 9.53 0.81 -4.27
CA ILE A 111 8.90 2.13 -4.06
C ILE A 111 7.84 2.41 -5.12
N LEU A 112 8.06 2.03 -6.38
CA LEU A 112 7.06 2.16 -7.45
C LEU A 112 5.83 1.29 -7.18
N MET A 113 6.01 0.07 -6.67
CA MET A 113 4.90 -0.79 -6.28
C MET A 113 4.06 -0.15 -5.19
N THR A 114 4.69 0.42 -4.15
CA THR A 114 3.98 1.22 -3.14
C THR A 114 3.23 2.40 -3.77
N GLY A 115 3.87 3.17 -4.65
CA GLY A 115 3.23 4.32 -5.30
C GLY A 115 2.05 3.95 -6.21
N CYS A 116 2.11 2.76 -6.84
CA CYS A 116 1.03 2.20 -7.65
C CYS A 116 -0.14 1.72 -6.79
N ASP A 117 0.14 1.07 -5.67
CA ASP A 117 -0.87 0.63 -4.71
C ASP A 117 -1.61 1.83 -4.08
N LEU A 118 -0.87 2.89 -3.76
CA LEU A 118 -1.40 4.14 -3.21
C LEU A 118 -2.02 5.09 -4.25
N ILE A 119 -2.19 4.67 -5.51
CA ILE A 119 -2.57 5.57 -6.62
C ILE A 119 -3.90 6.31 -6.41
N ALA A 120 -4.77 5.79 -5.55
CA ALA A 120 -6.00 6.48 -5.12
C ALA A 120 -5.72 7.88 -4.56
N ALA A 121 -4.59 8.07 -3.86
CA ALA A 121 -4.14 9.35 -3.30
C ALA A 121 -3.92 10.43 -4.35
N SER A 122 -3.64 10.05 -5.60
CA SER A 122 -3.31 10.94 -6.71
C SER A 122 -4.43 11.05 -7.76
N LYS A 123 -5.61 10.49 -7.49
CA LYS A 123 -6.78 10.61 -8.38
C LYS A 123 -7.48 11.97 -8.20
N PRO A 124 -8.31 12.41 -9.17
CA PRO A 124 -9.18 13.57 -8.97
C PRO A 124 -10.02 13.43 -7.70
N TRP A 125 -10.25 14.54 -6.99
CA TRP A 125 -10.90 14.56 -5.67
C TRP A 125 -12.19 13.72 -5.56
N PRO A 126 -13.15 13.75 -6.52
CA PRO A 126 -14.34 12.91 -6.44
C PRO A 126 -14.03 11.40 -6.48
N VAL A 127 -13.01 11.01 -7.24
CA VAL A 127 -12.58 9.61 -7.36
C VAL A 127 -11.81 9.19 -6.11
N HIS A 128 -10.92 10.07 -5.62
CA HIS A 128 -10.15 9.84 -4.41
C HIS A 128 -11.07 9.64 -3.18
N THR A 129 -12.02 10.54 -2.98
CA THR A 129 -12.97 10.46 -1.84
C THR A 129 -13.85 9.22 -1.90
N GLU A 130 -14.27 8.78 -3.09
CA GLU A 130 -15.01 7.53 -3.22
C GLU A 130 -14.15 6.31 -2.89
N ALA A 131 -12.90 6.28 -3.35
CA ALA A 131 -11.97 5.22 -2.99
C ALA A 131 -11.72 5.17 -1.48
N VAL A 132 -11.52 6.33 -0.83
CA VAL A 132 -11.34 6.41 0.64
C VAL A 132 -12.56 5.86 1.37
N LYS A 133 -13.79 6.13 0.93
CA LYS A 133 -15.00 5.57 1.54
C LYS A 133 -15.03 4.05 1.47
N VAL A 134 -14.72 3.47 0.30
CA VAL A 134 -14.70 2.02 0.10
C VAL A 134 -13.65 1.38 1.01
N ILE A 135 -12.45 1.95 1.09
CA ILE A 135 -11.37 1.47 1.97
C ILE A 135 -11.80 1.53 3.44
N PHE A 136 -12.42 2.64 3.88
CA PHE A 136 -12.86 2.78 5.27
C PHE A 136 -14.02 1.85 5.61
N GLU A 137 -14.92 1.52 4.68
CA GLU A 137 -15.96 0.51 4.96
C GLU A 137 -15.33 -0.86 5.22
N GLU A 138 -14.30 -1.26 4.45
CA GLU A 138 -13.55 -2.50 4.72
C GLU A 138 -12.87 -2.46 6.11
N PHE A 139 -12.26 -1.34 6.47
CA PHE A 139 -11.67 -1.12 7.80
C PHE A 139 -12.71 -1.24 8.92
N TYR A 140 -13.89 -0.69 8.71
CA TYR A 140 -14.98 -0.76 9.67
C TYR A 140 -15.56 -2.16 9.80
N GLU A 141 -15.68 -2.91 8.71
CA GLU A 141 -16.07 -4.33 8.74
C GLU A 141 -15.08 -5.18 9.54
N GLN A 142 -13.76 -4.90 9.42
CA GLN A 142 -12.75 -5.49 10.28
C GLN A 142 -12.94 -5.10 11.76
N GLY A 143 -13.06 -3.81 12.07
CA GLY A 143 -13.20 -3.37 13.46
C GLY A 143 -14.46 -3.87 14.16
N ASP A 144 -15.56 -4.05 13.41
CA ASP A 144 -16.78 -4.67 13.94
C ASP A 144 -16.60 -6.15 14.27
N GLU A 145 -15.75 -6.85 13.52
CA GLU A 145 -15.41 -8.24 13.78
C GLU A 145 -14.46 -8.37 14.97
N GLU A 146 -13.45 -7.50 15.07
CA GLU A 146 -12.59 -7.39 16.26
C GLU A 146 -13.44 -7.17 17.52
N ARG A 147 -14.40 -6.25 17.47
CA ARG A 147 -15.35 -5.99 18.56
C ARG A 147 -16.21 -7.19 18.91
N ARG A 148 -16.75 -7.91 17.91
CA ARG A 148 -17.52 -9.16 18.13
C ARG A 148 -16.68 -10.24 18.83
N ASN A 149 -15.37 -10.23 18.61
CA ASN A 149 -14.41 -11.14 19.24
C ASN A 149 -13.85 -10.61 20.58
N GLY A 150 -14.41 -9.52 21.13
CA GLY A 150 -14.00 -8.96 22.42
C GLY A 150 -12.73 -8.12 22.38
N GLN A 151 -12.29 -7.67 21.20
CA GLN A 151 -11.15 -6.77 21.03
C GLN A 151 -11.65 -5.34 20.75
N GLU A 152 -10.93 -4.35 21.27
CA GLU A 152 -11.21 -2.94 20.98
C GLU A 152 -10.48 -2.54 19.69
N PRO A 153 -11.20 -2.16 18.61
CA PRO A 153 -10.56 -1.77 17.36
C PRO A 153 -9.78 -0.46 17.51
N ILE A 154 -8.70 -0.31 16.76
CA ILE A 154 -8.00 0.98 16.66
C ILE A 154 -8.90 2.03 16.01
N ALA A 155 -8.62 3.31 16.24
CA ALA A 155 -9.48 4.40 15.78
C ALA A 155 -9.78 4.37 14.27
N MET A 156 -8.79 4.00 13.44
CA MET A 156 -8.94 3.87 12.00
C MET A 156 -9.94 2.76 11.58
N MET A 157 -10.09 1.72 12.39
CA MET A 157 -11.00 0.59 12.16
C MET A 157 -12.35 0.79 12.85
N ASP A 158 -12.54 1.86 13.63
CA ASP A 158 -13.77 2.08 14.39
C ASP A 158 -14.71 3.07 13.69
N ARG A 159 -15.82 2.57 13.12
CA ARG A 159 -16.86 3.41 12.52
C ARG A 159 -17.48 4.44 13.47
N LYS A 160 -17.36 4.26 14.79
CA LYS A 160 -17.80 5.25 15.79
C LYS A 160 -16.91 6.49 15.83
N LYS A 161 -15.71 6.42 15.26
CA LYS A 161 -14.75 7.51 15.12
C LYS A 161 -14.66 8.02 13.68
N ALA A 162 -15.72 7.85 12.90
CA ALA A 162 -15.78 8.31 11.51
C ALA A 162 -15.59 9.83 11.38
N ASN A 163 -15.88 10.60 12.42
CA ASN A 163 -15.57 12.02 12.48
C ASN A 163 -14.04 12.27 12.45
N GLU A 164 -13.19 11.37 12.93
CA GLU A 164 -11.72 11.57 12.87
C GLU A 164 -11.13 11.34 11.46
N LEU A 165 -11.93 10.86 10.50
CA LEU A 165 -11.47 10.45 9.16
C LEU A 165 -10.68 11.54 8.41
N PRO A 166 -11.10 12.82 8.36
CA PRO A 166 -10.33 13.85 7.67
C PRO A 166 -8.90 14.00 8.22
N GLN A 167 -8.76 14.02 9.55
CA GLN A 167 -7.45 14.13 10.19
C GLN A 167 -6.60 12.86 10.02
N MET A 168 -7.23 11.68 10.00
CA MET A 168 -6.56 10.43 9.66
C MET A 168 -6.01 10.44 8.23
N GLN A 169 -6.79 10.94 7.26
CA GLN A 169 -6.35 11.08 5.87
C GLN A 169 -5.18 12.05 5.73
N VAL A 170 -5.22 13.22 6.38
CA VAL A 170 -4.08 14.15 6.42
C VAL A 170 -2.82 13.44 6.92
N THR A 171 -2.93 12.73 8.05
CA THR A 171 -1.80 12.03 8.68
C THR A 171 -1.23 10.95 7.75
N PHE A 172 -2.10 10.12 7.19
CA PHE A 172 -1.71 9.07 6.25
C PHE A 172 -1.02 9.63 5.02
N MET A 173 -1.61 10.65 4.39
CA MET A 173 -1.03 11.24 3.19
C MET A 173 0.31 11.92 3.48
N LYS A 174 0.41 12.66 4.58
CA LYS A 174 1.63 13.36 4.99
C LYS A 174 2.80 12.42 5.29
N HIS A 175 2.53 11.27 5.91
CA HIS A 175 3.58 10.37 6.38
C HIS A 175 3.88 9.21 5.43
N ILE A 176 2.95 8.84 4.54
CA ILE A 176 3.09 7.71 3.64
C ILE A 176 3.04 8.15 2.17
N CYS A 177 1.92 8.73 1.72
CA CYS A 177 1.69 8.97 0.29
C CYS A 177 2.63 10.04 -0.29
N VAL A 178 2.74 11.20 0.38
CA VAL A 178 3.58 12.31 -0.08
C VAL A 178 5.05 11.91 -0.12
N PRO A 179 5.65 11.34 0.95
CA PRO A 179 7.05 10.90 0.90
C PRO A 179 7.31 9.83 -0.17
N CYS A 180 6.35 8.93 -0.43
CA CYS A 180 6.46 7.96 -1.51
C CYS A 180 6.57 8.66 -2.88
N TYR A 181 5.68 9.61 -3.18
CA TYR A 181 5.73 10.32 -4.46
C TYR A 181 6.90 11.30 -4.57
N GLU A 182 7.39 11.88 -3.47
CA GLU A 182 8.62 12.70 -3.47
C GLU A 182 9.84 11.87 -3.88
N LEU A 183 9.97 10.65 -3.36
CA LEU A 183 11.02 9.71 -3.78
C LEU A 183 10.89 9.36 -5.27
N ILE A 184 9.66 9.04 -5.72
CA ILE A 184 9.41 8.69 -7.12
C ILE A 184 9.78 9.84 -8.04
N VAL A 185 9.38 11.07 -7.73
CA VAL A 185 9.66 12.25 -8.56
C VAL A 185 11.14 12.63 -8.54
N THR A 186 11.83 12.42 -7.43
CA THR A 186 13.29 12.66 -7.35
C THR A 186 14.05 11.78 -8.34
N VAL A 187 13.61 10.53 -8.54
CA VAL A 187 14.25 9.57 -9.45
C VAL A 187 13.67 9.64 -10.87
N ILE A 188 12.36 9.88 -10.99
CA ILE A 188 11.59 9.90 -12.25
C ILE A 188 10.75 11.19 -12.31
N PRO A 189 11.35 12.33 -12.68
CA PRO A 189 10.69 13.65 -12.65
C PRO A 189 9.41 13.75 -13.48
N GLU A 190 9.27 12.91 -14.50
CA GLU A 190 8.06 12.81 -15.34
C GLU A 190 6.80 12.43 -14.54
N CYS A 191 6.98 11.85 -13.34
CA CYS A 191 5.89 11.50 -12.44
C CYS A 191 5.36 12.68 -11.60
N GLN A 192 5.85 13.92 -11.80
CA GLN A 192 5.49 15.11 -10.99
C GLN A 192 3.97 15.27 -10.78
N GLN A 193 3.18 14.96 -11.80
CA GLN A 193 1.72 15.07 -11.72
C GLN A 193 1.11 14.20 -10.60
N LEU A 194 1.71 13.07 -10.26
CA LEU A 194 1.27 12.22 -9.15
C LEU A 194 1.44 12.94 -7.81
N LEU A 195 2.62 13.52 -7.57
CA LEU A 195 2.90 14.28 -6.35
C LEU A 195 1.99 15.50 -6.23
N ASP A 196 1.81 16.27 -7.30
CA ASP A 196 0.96 17.46 -7.31
C ASP A 196 -0.49 17.13 -6.94
N ARG A 197 -1.01 16.01 -7.46
CA ARG A 197 -2.37 15.54 -7.15
C ARG A 197 -2.49 15.03 -5.72
N CYS A 198 -1.49 14.30 -5.23
CA CYS A 198 -1.43 13.85 -3.84
C CYS A 198 -1.44 15.05 -2.88
N LEU A 199 -0.59 16.06 -3.11
CA LEU A 199 -0.55 17.29 -2.31
C LEU A 199 -1.88 18.06 -2.36
N TYR A 200 -2.51 18.15 -3.54
CA TYR A 200 -3.83 18.77 -3.69
C TYR A 200 -4.90 18.07 -2.84
N ASN A 201 -4.96 16.74 -2.89
CA ASN A 201 -5.93 15.96 -2.11
C ASN A 201 -5.64 16.03 -0.60
N MET A 202 -4.37 16.01 -0.18
CA MET A 202 -3.99 16.21 1.22
C MET A 202 -4.44 17.58 1.74
N LYS A 203 -4.28 18.63 0.93
CA LYS A 203 -4.78 19.97 1.26
C LYS A 203 -6.30 19.99 1.42
N LYS A 204 -7.04 19.28 0.56
CA LYS A 204 -8.51 19.16 0.67
C LYS A 204 -8.93 18.46 1.95
N TRP A 205 -8.23 17.41 2.36
CA TRP A 205 -8.48 16.78 3.67
C TRP A 205 -8.14 17.71 4.83
N GLN A 206 -7.08 18.51 4.73
CA GLN A 206 -6.74 19.50 5.76
C GLN A 206 -7.84 20.56 5.89
N GLU A 207 -8.38 21.06 4.79
CA GLU A 207 -9.52 22.00 4.79
C GLU A 207 -10.72 21.40 5.55
N LEU A 208 -11.07 20.13 5.26
CA LEU A 208 -12.16 19.44 5.96
C LEU A 208 -11.88 19.19 7.45
N ALA A 209 -10.65 18.81 7.80
CA ALA A 209 -10.26 18.59 9.19
C ALA A 209 -10.33 19.90 10.02
N ASP A 210 -9.90 21.01 9.42
CA ASP A 210 -9.94 22.33 10.06
C ASP A 210 -11.38 22.84 10.23
N GLU A 211 -12.26 22.63 9.25
CA GLU A 211 -13.68 22.96 9.34
C GLU A 211 -14.38 22.18 10.46
N GLN A 212 -14.13 20.88 10.53
CA GLN A 212 -14.70 20.04 11.57
C GLN A 212 -14.23 20.46 12.97
N LYS A 213 -12.93 20.71 13.14
CA LYS A 213 -12.38 21.17 14.42
C LYS A 213 -12.97 22.50 14.88
N LYS A 214 -13.30 23.41 13.94
CA LYS A 214 -13.99 24.66 14.26
C LYS A 214 -15.42 24.42 14.73
N ALA A 215 -16.16 23.54 14.06
CA ALA A 215 -17.53 23.20 14.44
C ALA A 215 -17.57 22.58 15.85
N GLU A 216 -16.64 21.68 16.18
CA GLU A 216 -16.53 21.08 17.52
C GLU A 216 -16.26 22.14 18.61
N LEU A 217 -15.49 23.19 18.31
CA LEU A 217 -15.20 24.29 19.25
C LEU A 217 -16.35 25.30 19.40
N GLU A 218 -17.29 25.34 18.45
CA GLU A 218 -18.47 26.22 18.50
C GLU A 218 -19.65 25.57 19.23
N GLU A 219 -19.61 24.26 19.45
CA GLU A 219 -20.62 23.48 20.18
C GLU A 219 -20.33 23.33 21.70
N ASP A 220 -19.10 23.63 22.14
CA ASP A 220 -18.62 23.64 23.54
C ASP A 220 -18.79 25.00 24.24
#